data_AF-A0A2V5N2S9-F1
#
_entry.id   AF-A0A2V5N2S9-F1
#
_cell.length_a   1.000
_cell.length_b   1.000
_cell.length_c   1.000
_cell.angle_alpha   90.00
_cell.angle_beta   90.00
_cell.angle_gamma   90.00
#
_symmetry.space_group_name_H-M   'P 1'
#
loop_
_entity.id
_entity.type
_entity.pdbx_description
1 polymer ?
#
loop_
_entity_poly.entity_id
_entity_poly.type
_entity_poly.pdbx_seq_one_letter_code
_entity_poly.pdbx_strand_id
1 'polypeptide(L)'
;TRMAQCFGSDPAKLIVQLSPCIRPPHYEIDFAEKIVEQCRVQGVEEIHDSGVCTACNLNAYYSYRAEKGRTGRMLALLALANT
;
A
#
# COMPACT_ATOMS: atom_id res chain seq x y z
N THR A 1 -6.96 -16.06 5.09
CA THR A 1 -7.01 -15.07 3.98
C THR A 1 -7.24 -15.76 2.64
N ARG A 2 -7.58 -15.01 1.58
CA ARG A 2 -7.62 -15.52 0.20
C ARG A 2 -6.26 -16.10 -0.23
N MET A 3 -5.15 -15.50 0.22
CA MET A 3 -3.80 -16.01 -0.05
C MET A 3 -3.59 -17.44 0.47
N ALA A 4 -3.97 -17.70 1.73
CA ALA A 4 -3.90 -19.05 2.30
C ALA A 4 -4.84 -20.04 1.58
N GLN A 5 -6.08 -19.63 1.30
CA GLN A 5 -7.10 -20.50 0.69
C GLN A 5 -6.80 -20.87 -0.77
N CYS A 6 -6.28 -19.93 -1.56
CA CYS A 6 -6.07 -20.11 -2.99
C CYS A 6 -4.65 -20.57 -3.34
N PHE A 7 -3.66 -20.26 -2.50
CA PHE A 7 -2.24 -20.50 -2.81
C PHE A 7 -1.49 -21.25 -1.71
N GLY A 8 -2.16 -21.65 -0.62
CA GLY A 8 -1.50 -22.31 0.52
C GLY A 8 -0.45 -21.42 1.22
N SER A 9 -0.53 -20.10 1.04
CA SER A 9 0.44 -19.17 1.62
C SER A 9 0.38 -19.15 3.14
N ASP A 10 1.55 -19.26 3.76
CA ASP A 10 1.76 -19.00 5.19
C ASP A 10 1.94 -17.47 5.40
N PRO A 11 1.06 -16.80 6.16
CA PRO A 11 1.14 -15.35 6.38
C PRO A 11 2.49 -14.89 6.94
N ALA A 12 3.13 -15.69 7.79
CA ALA A 12 4.43 -15.34 8.38
C ALA A 12 5.55 -15.28 7.33
N LYS A 13 5.36 -15.92 6.16
CA LYS A 13 6.30 -15.94 5.03
C LYS A 13 5.95 -14.94 3.94
N LEU A 14 4.91 -14.14 4.11
CA LEU A 14 4.55 -13.10 3.17
C LEU A 14 5.37 -11.83 3.45
N ILE A 15 5.86 -11.22 2.37
CA ILE A 15 6.40 -9.87 2.39
C ILE A 15 5.32 -8.94 1.86
N VAL A 16 4.96 -7.92 2.64
CA VAL A 16 4.01 -6.88 2.25
C VAL A 16 4.74 -5.57 2.04
N GLN A 17 4.55 -4.95 0.87
CA GLN A 17 5.00 -3.59 0.56
C GLN A 17 3.79 -2.66 0.48
N LEU A 18 3.73 -1.66 1.38
CA LEU A 18 2.77 -0.57 1.31
C LEU A 18 3.41 0.64 0.64
N SER A 19 3.04 0.83 -0.62
CA SER A 19 3.53 1.91 -1.49
C SER A 19 2.99 3.30 -1.07
N PRO A 20 3.52 4.39 -1.65
CA PRO A 20 3.00 5.74 -1.40
C PRO A 20 1.48 5.79 -1.62
N CYS A 21 0.77 6.32 -0.64
CA CYS A 21 -0.69 6.47 -0.66
C CYS A 21 -1.08 7.77 0.05
N ILE A 22 -2.34 8.21 -0.04
CA ILE A 22 -2.76 9.42 0.68
C ILE A 22 -2.88 9.13 2.19
N ARG A 23 -2.51 10.09 3.03
CA ARG A 23 -2.44 9.94 4.48
C ARG A 23 -2.98 11.18 5.20
N PRO A 24 -3.30 11.11 6.50
CA PRO A 24 -3.51 12.29 7.31
C PRO A 24 -2.36 13.31 7.19
N PRO A 25 -2.65 14.62 7.30
CA PRO A 25 -3.97 15.22 7.43
C PRO A 25 -4.74 15.34 6.10
N HIS A 26 -4.17 14.92 4.96
CA HIS A 26 -4.77 15.09 3.63
C HIS A 26 -5.93 14.11 3.36
N TYR A 27 -6.11 13.12 4.23
CA TYR A 27 -7.25 12.22 4.27
C TYR A 27 -7.62 11.95 5.72
N GLU A 28 -8.91 11.88 6.01
CA GLU A 28 -9.44 11.84 7.37
C GLU A 28 -9.17 10.51 8.08
N ILE A 29 -8.89 9.46 7.31
CA ILE A 29 -8.68 8.10 7.79
C ILE A 29 -7.24 7.69 7.50
N ASP A 30 -6.52 7.23 8.51
CA ASP A 30 -5.24 6.56 8.28
C ASP A 30 -5.44 5.12 7.82
N PHE A 31 -5.82 4.95 6.56
CA PHE A 31 -6.01 3.59 6.02
C PHE A 31 -4.68 2.85 5.85
N ALA A 32 -3.54 3.55 5.79
CA ALA A 32 -2.24 2.91 5.74
C ALA A 32 -1.98 2.16 7.05
N GLU A 33 -2.20 2.83 8.18
CA GLU A 33 -2.15 2.20 9.51
C GLU A 33 -3.16 1.04 9.61
N LYS A 34 -4.39 1.21 9.10
CA LYS A 34 -5.39 0.13 9.11
C LYS A 34 -5.03 -1.06 8.24
N ILE A 35 -4.37 -0.87 7.10
CA ILE A 35 -3.84 -1.98 6.29
C ILE A 35 -2.76 -2.73 7.08
N VAL A 36 -1.83 -2.00 7.71
CA VAL A 36 -0.77 -2.62 8.52
C VAL A 36 -1.37 -3.40 9.69
N GLU A 37 -2.32 -2.82 10.43
CA GLU A 37 -3.05 -3.49 11.51
C GLU A 37 -3.69 -4.80 11.03
N GLN A 38 -4.41 -4.76 9.89
CA GLN A 38 -5.04 -5.95 9.32
C GLN A 38 -4.01 -7.02 8.91
N CYS A 39 -2.88 -6.62 8.32
CA CYS A 39 -1.80 -7.55 8.00
C CYS A 39 -1.24 -8.23 9.25
N ARG A 40 -1.00 -7.47 10.33
CA ARG A 40 -0.53 -8.00 11.62
C ARG A 40 -1.53 -8.98 12.23
N VAL A 41 -2.82 -8.64 12.24
CA VAL A 41 -3.89 -9.53 12.73
C VAL A 41 -3.95 -10.85 11.93
N GLN A 42 -3.59 -10.83 10.65
CA GLN A 42 -3.53 -12.05 9.82
C GLN A 42 -2.22 -12.83 9.96
N GLY A 43 -1.27 -12.38 10.80
CA GLY A 43 0.00 -13.07 11.03
C GLY A 43 1.12 -12.70 10.06
N VAL A 44 1.00 -11.59 9.32
CA VAL A 44 2.12 -11.10 8.48
C VAL A 44 3.19 -10.45 9.35
N GLU A 45 4.42 -10.92 9.21
CA GLU A 45 5.57 -10.46 10.00
C GLU A 45 6.43 -9.43 9.26
N GLU A 46 6.58 -9.55 7.95
CA GLU A 46 7.40 -8.64 7.17
C GLU A 46 6.54 -7.62 6.42
N ILE A 47 6.50 -6.39 6.95
CA ILE A 47 5.69 -5.29 6.39
C ILE A 47 6.58 -4.06 6.23
N HIS A 48 6.72 -3.62 4.98
CA HIS A 48 7.46 -2.42 4.60
C HIS A 48 6.47 -1.32 4.24
N ASP A 49 6.33 -0.31 5.09
CA ASP A 49 5.57 0.90 4.77
C ASP A 49 6.52 2.01 4.32
N SER A 50 6.29 2.54 3.11
CA SER A 50 7.03 3.71 2.59
C SER A 50 6.87 4.96 3.47
N GLY A 51 5.76 5.10 4.20
CA GLY A 51 5.44 6.31 4.98
C GLY A 51 5.16 7.56 4.14
N VAL A 52 5.18 7.44 2.80
CA VAL A 52 5.04 8.58 1.89
C VAL A 52 3.57 8.91 1.65
N CYS A 53 3.23 10.20 1.73
CA CYS A 53 1.92 10.73 1.40
C CYS A 53 1.91 11.31 -0.04
N THR A 54 1.06 10.77 -0.91
CA THR A 54 0.96 11.23 -2.31
C THR A 54 0.47 12.67 -2.44
N ALA A 55 -0.27 13.19 -1.46
CA ALA A 55 -0.73 14.58 -1.45
C ALA A 55 0.34 15.58 -1.00
N CYS A 56 1.42 15.14 -0.33
CA CYS A 56 2.46 16.04 0.19
C CYS A 56 3.45 16.53 -0.87
N ASN A 57 3.63 15.79 -1.98
CA ASN A 57 4.62 16.13 -3.01
C ASN A 57 4.09 15.83 -4.41
N LEU A 58 3.41 16.82 -5.00
CA LEU A 58 2.82 16.71 -6.34
C LEU A 58 3.86 16.72 -7.47
N ASN A 59 5.12 17.06 -7.19
CA ASN A 59 6.20 16.93 -8.18
C ASN A 59 6.65 15.48 -8.35
N ALA A 60 6.40 14.62 -7.35
CA ALA A 60 6.78 13.22 -7.37
C ALA A 60 5.59 12.26 -7.57
N TYR A 61 4.38 12.68 -7.20
CA TYR A 61 3.19 11.83 -7.22
C TYR A 61 1.96 12.56 -7.74
N TYR A 62 1.12 11.84 -8.48
CA TYR A 62 -0.27 12.26 -8.69
C TYR A 62 -1.07 12.05 -7.40
N SER A 63 -2.00 12.96 -7.11
CA SER A 63 -2.92 12.85 -5.98
C SER A 63 -4.32 13.27 -6.39
N TYR A 64 -5.21 12.30 -6.56
CA TYR A 64 -6.60 12.53 -6.95
C TYR A 64 -7.31 13.55 -6.05
N ARG A 65 -7.09 13.46 -4.72
CA ARG A 65 -7.74 14.37 -3.77
C ARG A 65 -7.12 15.77 -3.79
N ALA A 66 -5.79 15.89 -3.79
CA ALA A 66 -5.14 17.20 -3.81
C ALA A 66 -5.37 17.95 -5.12
N GLU A 67 -5.40 17.23 -6.24
CA GLU A 67 -5.59 17.79 -7.59
C GLU A 67 -7.06 17.76 -8.04
N LYS A 68 -8.00 17.54 -7.10
CA LYS A 68 -9.45 17.65 -7.30
C LYS A 68 -9.97 16.85 -8.50
N GLY A 69 -9.44 15.64 -8.65
CA GLY A 69 -9.82 14.66 -9.65
C GLY A 69 -9.20 14.83 -11.04
N ARG A 70 -8.45 15.92 -11.28
CA ARG A 70 -7.83 16.21 -12.60
C ARG A 70 -6.35 15.86 -12.59
N THR A 71 -6.04 14.57 -12.61
CA THR A 71 -4.66 14.08 -12.48
C THR A 71 -4.45 12.71 -13.12
N GLY A 72 -3.18 12.33 -13.32
CA GLY A 72 -2.74 11.03 -13.81
C GLY A 72 -2.87 9.90 -12.78
N ARG A 73 -2.23 8.76 -13.06
CA ARG A 73 -2.18 7.60 -12.16
C ARG A 73 -0.77 7.02 -12.13
N MET A 74 -0.31 6.65 -10.93
CA MET A 74 0.91 5.86 -10.78
C MET A 74 0.60 4.38 -11.05
N LEU A 75 1.63 3.64 -11.44
CA LEU A 75 1.59 2.19 -11.59
C LEU A 75 2.44 1.55 -10.49
N ALA A 76 1.82 0.70 -9.67
CA ALA A 76 2.55 -0.26 -8.85
C ALA A 76 2.62 -1.59 -9.63
N LEU A 77 3.82 -2.14 -9.80
CA LEU A 77 4.05 -3.37 -10.56
C LEU A 77 4.86 -4.34 -9.70
N LEU A 78 4.40 -5.60 -9.66
CA LEU A 78 5.12 -6.73 -9.09
C LEU A 78 5.09 -7.85 -10.12
N ALA A 79 6.25 -8.41 -10.44
CA ALA A 79 6.39 -9.55 -11.32
C ALA A 79 7.54 -10.42 -10.84
N LEU A 80 7.45 -11.72 -11.11
CA LEU A 80 8.59 -12.60 -11.04
C LEU A 80 9.36 -12.43 -12.35
N ALA A 81 10.67 -12.18 -12.26
CA ALA A 81 11.53 -12.31 -13.42
C ALA A 81 11.76 -13.80 -13.68
N ASN A 82 11.49 -14.26 -14.90
CA ASN A 82 11.96 -15.57 -15.32
C ASN A 82 13.47 -15.46 -15.54
N THR A 83 14.25 -16.02 -14.62
CA THR A 83 15.65 -16.38 -14.87
C THR A 83 15.73 -17.77 -15.45
#